data_AF-A0A4P6TNA1-F1
#
_entry.id   AF-A0A4P6TNA1-F1
#
_cell.length_a   1.000
_cell.length_b   1.000
_cell.length_c   1.000
_cell.angle_alpha   90.00
_cell.angle_beta   90.00
_cell.angle_gamma   90.00
#
_symmetry.space_group_name_H-M   'P 1'
#
loop_
_entity.id
_entity.type
_entity.pdbx_description
1 polymer ?
#
loop_
_entity_poly.entity_id
_entity_poly.type
_entity_poly.pdbx_seq_one_letter_code
_entity_poly.pdbx_strand_id
1 'polypeptide(L)'
;MGWANYVQKVTNMTPTEMKKAIGEAIDGFYQNLRQKKEKAQGEGRVRGIHQLPFQSGTAPGQFKRDLLPDPQSFFEAQGMKLRGRGEWRMTKCVFHDDSHASLSVNVHTGAYRCHACQAAGGDVLAFHRQQTGASFIDAAKALGAWEVQHG
;
A
#
# COMPACT_ATOMS: atom_id res chain seq x y z
N MET A 1 11.78 41.15 -1.64
CA MET A 1 10.54 41.34 -2.43
C MET A 1 9.53 40.30 -1.98
N GLY A 2 9.04 40.47 -0.75
CA GLY A 2 8.42 39.41 0.04
C GLY A 2 6.91 39.55 0.17
N TRP A 3 6.26 38.42 0.44
CA TRP A 3 4.88 38.17 0.87
C TRP A 3 3.74 38.97 0.18
N ALA A 4 3.75 40.30 0.16
CA ALA A 4 2.75 41.13 -0.51
C ALA A 4 2.61 40.82 -2.02
N ASN A 5 3.74 40.66 -2.72
CA ASN A 5 3.74 40.29 -4.14
C ASN A 5 3.21 38.86 -4.38
N TYR A 6 3.39 37.96 -3.41
CA TYR A 6 2.90 36.58 -3.49
C TYR A 6 1.38 36.54 -3.27
N VAL A 7 0.87 37.31 -2.31
CA VAL A 7 -0.55 37.43 -2.01
C VAL A 7 -1.31 38.04 -3.19
N GLN A 8 -0.82 39.14 -3.79
CA GLN A 8 -1.44 39.72 -4.99
C GLN A 8 -1.47 38.75 -6.19
N LYS A 9 -0.45 37.90 -6.33
CA LYS A 9 -0.40 36.90 -7.41
C LYS A 9 -1.49 35.85 -7.24
N VAL A 10 -1.68 35.32 -6.02
CA VAL A 10 -2.68 34.26 -5.78
C VAL A 10 -4.11 34.77 -5.81
N THR A 11 -4.38 36.02 -5.42
CA THR A 11 -5.73 36.59 -5.44
C THR A 11 -6.21 36.93 -6.85
N ASN A 12 -5.30 37.13 -7.80
CA ASN A 12 -5.61 37.51 -9.18
C ASN A 12 -5.51 36.33 -10.18
N MET A 13 -5.30 35.10 -9.69
CA MET A 13 -5.26 33.91 -10.54
C MET A 13 -6.68 33.40 -10.83
N THR A 14 -6.93 33.06 -12.09
CA THR A 14 -8.18 32.39 -12.49
C THR A 14 -8.24 30.95 -11.95
N PRO A 15 -9.44 30.35 -11.81
CA PRO A 15 -9.56 28.97 -11.33
C PRO A 15 -8.78 27.94 -12.16
N THR A 16 -8.63 28.18 -13.47
CA THR A 16 -7.85 27.32 -14.37
C THR A 16 -6.36 27.44 -14.10
N GLU A 17 -5.85 28.65 -13.91
CA GLU A 17 -4.44 28.91 -13.57
C GLU A 17 -4.08 28.34 -12.19
N MET A 18 -5.01 28.43 -11.23
CA MET A 18 -4.84 27.84 -9.90
C MET A 18 -4.77 26.31 -9.96
N LYS A 19 -5.67 25.65 -10.69
CA LYS A 19 -5.64 24.20 -10.88
C LYS A 19 -4.36 23.73 -11.57
N LYS A 20 -3.89 24.48 -12.58
CA LYS A 20 -2.63 24.20 -13.27
C LYS A 20 -1.42 24.33 -12.33
N ALA A 21 -1.34 25.42 -11.57
CA ALA A 21 -0.24 25.64 -10.63
C ALA A 21 -0.19 24.58 -9.51
N ILE A 22 -1.34 24.13 -9.02
CA ILE A 22 -1.43 23.02 -8.06
C ILE A 22 -0.96 21.71 -8.71
N GLY A 23 -1.41 21.41 -9.93
CA GLY A 23 -0.96 20.24 -10.68
C GLY A 23 0.56 20.21 -10.88
N GLU A 24 1.14 21.32 -11.34
CA GLU A 24 2.59 21.45 -11.54
C GLU A 24 3.39 21.30 -10.24
N ALA A 25 2.88 21.81 -9.12
CA ALA A 25 3.51 21.66 -7.81
C ALA A 25 3.47 20.21 -7.30
N ILE A 26 2.35 19.52 -7.50
CA ILE A 26 2.18 18.11 -7.13
C ILE A 26 3.07 17.22 -8.02
N ASP A 27 3.10 17.46 -9.32
CA ASP A 27 3.96 16.73 -10.25
C ASP A 27 5.44 16.94 -9.92
N GLY A 28 5.84 18.19 -9.64
CA GLY A 28 7.20 18.50 -9.20
C GLY A 28 7.60 17.77 -7.92
N PHE A 29 6.68 17.64 -6.96
CA PHE A 29 6.89 16.86 -5.74
C PHE A 29 7.10 15.37 -6.05
N TYR A 30 6.25 14.75 -6.88
CA TYR A 30 6.39 13.35 -7.26
C TYR A 30 7.66 13.07 -8.08
N GLN A 31 8.07 13.97 -8.98
CA GLN A 31 9.33 13.83 -9.73
C GLN A 31 10.56 13.93 -8.82
N ASN A 32 10.53 14.81 -7.81
CA ASN A 32 11.61 14.92 -6.82
C ASN A 32 11.72 13.64 -5.97
N LEU A 33 10.60 13.08 -5.51
CA LEU A 33 10.57 11.80 -4.80
C LEU A 33 11.12 10.65 -5.65
N ARG A 34 10.77 10.60 -6.94
CA ARG A 34 11.27 9.62 -7.89
C ARG A 34 12.79 9.73 -8.09
N GLN A 35 13.31 10.95 -8.32
CA GLN A 35 14.75 11.18 -8.47
C GLN A 35 15.54 10.84 -7.20
N LYS A 36 14.98 11.13 -6.01
CA LYS A 36 15.60 10.73 -4.72
C LYS A 36 15.69 9.21 -4.60
N LYS A 37 14.66 8.47 -5.04
CA LYS A 37 14.66 7.01 -5.04
C LYS A 37 15.66 6.43 -6.06
N GLU A 38 15.74 7.00 -7.26
CA GLU A 38 16.69 6.57 -8.30
C GLU A 38 18.14 6.84 -7.89
N LYS A 39 18.43 7.99 -7.26
CA LYS A 39 19.77 8.29 -6.71
C LYS A 39 20.15 7.38 -5.54
N ALA A 40 19.21 7.08 -4.65
CA ALA A 40 19.43 6.13 -3.56
C ALA A 40 19.70 4.70 -4.04
N GLN A 41 19.28 4.36 -5.27
CA GLN A 41 19.50 3.04 -5.87
C GLN A 41 20.80 2.94 -6.69
N GLY A 42 21.49 4.06 -6.96
CA GLY A 42 22.70 4.12 -7.81
C GLY A 42 24.04 4.18 -7.07
N GLU A 43 24.07 4.43 -5.76
CA GLU A 43 25.33 4.53 -4.98
C GLU A 43 25.66 3.23 -4.24
N GLY A 44 25.81 2.15 -4.99
CA GLY A 44 26.56 0.97 -4.56
C GLY A 44 28.07 1.24 -4.61
N ARG A 45 28.61 2.00 -3.65
CA ARG A 45 30.07 2.19 -3.53
C ARG A 45 30.68 1.09 -2.67
N VAL A 46 31.18 0.04 -3.33
CA VAL A 46 32.17 -0.88 -2.77
C VAL A 46 33.42 -0.10 -2.34
N ARG A 47 33.53 0.21 -1.04
CA ARG A 47 34.79 0.57 -0.39
C ARG A 47 34.80 0.08 1.06
N GLY A 48 35.69 -0.86 1.33
CA GLY A 48 36.30 -1.09 2.64
C GLY A 48 35.35 -1.57 3.73
N ILE A 49 35.38 -2.88 4.00
CA ILE A 49 34.97 -3.47 5.27
C ILE A 49 35.85 -2.93 6.41
N HIS A 50 35.54 -1.74 6.92
CA HIS A 50 35.81 -1.38 8.30
C HIS A 50 34.45 -1.26 9.00
N GLN A 51 34.23 -2.20 9.90
CA GLN A 51 32.98 -2.51 10.57
C GLN A 51 32.54 -1.33 11.46
N LEU A 52 31.79 -0.40 10.88
CA LEU A 52 30.88 0.43 11.65
C LEU A 52 29.61 -0.38 11.85
N PRO A 53 29.03 -0.45 13.07
CA PRO A 53 27.78 -1.16 13.27
C PRO A 53 26.70 -0.48 12.43
N PHE A 54 26.30 -1.15 11.34
CA PHE A 54 25.09 -0.83 10.63
C PHE A 54 23.94 -1.04 11.61
N GLN A 55 23.51 0.04 12.25
CA GLN A 55 22.33 0.04 13.10
C GLN A 55 21.12 -0.08 12.18
N SER A 56 20.81 -1.31 11.76
CA SER A 56 19.50 -1.66 11.24
C SER A 56 18.49 -1.43 12.37
N GLY A 57 17.97 -0.21 12.45
CA GLY A 57 16.92 0.18 13.39
C GLY A 57 15.60 -0.48 13.03
N THR A 58 15.49 -1.78 13.30
CA THR A 58 14.26 -2.51 13.60
C THR A 58 14.71 -3.80 14.27
N ALA A 59 14.28 -4.03 15.51
CA ALA A 59 14.52 -5.30 16.20
C ALA A 59 14.11 -6.47 15.27
N PRO A 60 14.85 -7.59 15.27
CA PRO A 60 14.48 -8.74 14.46
C PRO A 60 13.07 -9.17 14.84
N GLY A 61 12.16 -9.06 13.89
CA GLY A 61 10.79 -9.55 14.04
C GLY A 61 10.57 -10.71 13.09
N GLN A 62 9.63 -11.58 13.44
CA GLN A 62 9.27 -12.74 12.65
C GLN A 62 7.81 -12.66 12.21
N PHE A 63 7.57 -12.93 10.92
CA PHE A 63 6.22 -13.13 10.43
C PHE A 63 5.63 -14.43 10.99
N LYS A 64 4.45 -14.35 11.59
CA LYS A 64 3.71 -15.50 12.11
C LYS A 64 2.40 -15.64 11.33
N ARG A 65 2.34 -16.63 10.45
CA ARG A 65 1.16 -16.86 9.60
C ARG A 65 -0.10 -17.11 10.40
N ASP A 66 0.02 -17.82 11.52
CA ASP A 66 -1.12 -18.18 12.39
C ASP A 66 -1.72 -16.98 13.12
N LEU A 67 -1.05 -15.82 13.10
CA LEU A 67 -1.55 -14.55 13.62
C LEU A 67 -2.28 -13.72 12.55
N LEU A 68 -2.38 -14.19 11.31
CA LEU A 68 -3.23 -13.53 10.31
C LEU A 68 -4.68 -13.53 10.80
N PRO A 69 -5.46 -12.47 10.50
CA PRO A 69 -6.85 -12.41 10.88
C PRO A 69 -7.63 -13.54 10.21
N ASP A 70 -8.70 -13.97 10.88
CA ASP A 70 -9.70 -14.85 10.29
C ASP A 70 -10.15 -14.31 8.92
N PRO A 71 -10.10 -15.10 7.84
CA PRO A 71 -10.35 -14.58 6.51
C PRO A 71 -11.75 -14.02 6.29
N GLN A 72 -12.79 -14.65 6.84
CA GLN A 72 -14.14 -14.13 6.70
C GLN A 72 -14.25 -12.75 7.35
N SER A 73 -13.84 -12.67 8.61
CA SER A 73 -13.87 -11.44 9.40
C SER A 73 -13.04 -10.34 8.75
N PHE A 74 -11.88 -10.68 8.18
CA PHE A 74 -11.04 -9.76 7.44
C PHE A 74 -11.78 -9.14 6.25
N PHE A 75 -12.40 -9.93 5.37
CA PHE A 75 -13.10 -9.39 4.20
C PHE A 75 -14.34 -8.56 4.59
N GLU A 76 -15.12 -9.02 5.57
CA GLU A 76 -16.28 -8.28 6.08
C GLU A 76 -15.89 -6.94 6.72
N ALA A 77 -14.78 -6.89 7.47
CA ALA A 77 -14.25 -5.66 8.04
C ALA A 77 -13.84 -4.62 6.99
N GLN A 78 -13.54 -5.05 5.75
CA GLN A 78 -13.30 -4.16 4.62
C GLN A 78 -14.59 -3.67 3.94
N GLY A 79 -15.76 -3.97 4.50
CA GLY A 79 -17.06 -3.59 3.96
C GLY A 79 -17.54 -4.49 2.82
N MET A 80 -16.92 -5.65 2.60
CA MET A 80 -17.32 -6.59 1.56
C MET A 80 -18.55 -7.37 1.97
N LYS A 81 -19.54 -7.44 1.08
CA LYS A 81 -20.75 -8.24 1.28
C LYS A 81 -20.57 -9.61 0.62
N LEU A 82 -20.22 -10.61 1.42
CA LEU A 82 -19.97 -11.97 0.96
C LEU A 82 -21.28 -12.70 0.62
N ARG A 83 -21.40 -13.20 -0.61
CA ARG A 83 -22.59 -13.91 -1.12
C ARG A 83 -22.28 -15.36 -1.45
N GLY A 84 -23.28 -16.23 -1.31
CA GLY A 84 -23.18 -17.66 -1.60
C GLY A 84 -23.16 -18.50 -0.33
N ARG A 85 -22.91 -19.81 -0.47
CA ARG A 85 -22.74 -20.80 0.61
C ARG A 85 -21.45 -21.58 0.35
N GLY A 86 -20.82 -22.13 1.40
CA GLY A 86 -19.56 -22.89 1.30
C GLY A 86 -18.30 -22.05 1.51
N GLU A 87 -17.14 -22.59 1.14
CA GLU A 87 -15.84 -21.95 1.39
C GLU A 87 -15.59 -20.74 0.48
N TRP A 88 -16.01 -20.83 -0.79
CA TRP A 88 -15.85 -19.74 -1.75
C TRP A 88 -17.10 -18.87 -1.78
N ARG A 89 -16.92 -17.56 -1.57
CA ARG A 89 -17.98 -16.54 -1.58
C ARG A 89 -17.69 -15.49 -2.64
N MET A 90 -18.75 -14.94 -3.20
CA MET A 90 -18.67 -13.88 -4.21
C MET A 90 -18.88 -12.51 -3.56
N THR A 91 -18.09 -11.53 -3.96
CA THR A 91 -18.25 -10.12 -3.59
C THR A 91 -17.84 -9.21 -4.75
N LYS A 92 -18.15 -7.91 -4.65
CA LYS A 92 -17.61 -6.92 -5.57
C LYS A 92 -16.11 -6.79 -5.39
N CYS A 93 -15.39 -6.73 -6.49
CA CYS A 93 -13.95 -6.56 -6.48
C CYS A 93 -13.58 -5.14 -6.05
N VAL A 94 -12.57 -5.02 -5.19
CA VAL A 94 -12.01 -3.72 -4.75
C VAL A 94 -10.80 -3.29 -5.59
N PHE A 95 -10.34 -4.15 -6.51
CA PHE A 95 -9.16 -3.90 -7.35
C PHE A 95 -9.49 -3.26 -8.69
N HIS A 96 -10.78 -3.12 -9.03
CA HIS A 96 -11.27 -2.36 -10.18
C HIS A 96 -12.68 -1.84 -9.87
N ASP A 97 -13.19 -0.91 -10.68
CA ASP A 97 -14.57 -0.45 -10.56
C ASP A 97 -15.53 -1.57 -10.98
N ASP A 98 -16.17 -2.18 -9.98
CA ASP A 98 -16.94 -3.40 -10.16
C ASP A 98 -18.46 -3.19 -9.98
N SER A 99 -19.19 -3.37 -11.07
CA SER A 99 -20.65 -3.28 -11.09
C SER A 99 -21.32 -4.56 -10.59
N HIS A 100 -20.71 -5.73 -10.79
CA HIS A 100 -21.28 -7.05 -10.48
C HIS A 100 -20.27 -7.92 -9.74
N ALA A 101 -20.68 -8.62 -8.68
CA ALA A 101 -19.75 -9.43 -7.89
C ALA A 101 -18.87 -10.37 -8.75
N SER A 102 -17.61 -9.99 -8.95
CA SER A 102 -16.64 -10.68 -9.82
C SER A 102 -15.47 -11.30 -9.06
N LEU A 103 -15.36 -11.00 -7.77
CA LEU A 103 -14.31 -11.49 -6.88
C LEU A 103 -14.80 -12.68 -6.07
N SER A 104 -14.17 -13.84 -6.26
CA SER A 104 -14.28 -14.99 -5.37
C SER A 104 -13.26 -14.88 -4.25
N VAL A 105 -13.69 -15.08 -3.01
CA VAL A 105 -12.84 -15.17 -1.82
C VAL A 105 -13.09 -16.48 -1.09
N ASN A 106 -12.05 -17.12 -0.57
CA ASN A 106 -12.15 -18.30 0.26
C ASN A 106 -12.15 -17.89 1.75
N VAL A 107 -13.22 -18.20 2.46
CA VAL A 107 -13.41 -17.77 3.86
C VAL A 107 -12.60 -18.58 4.88
N HIS A 108 -11.92 -19.65 4.47
CA HIS A 108 -11.05 -20.45 5.34
C HIS A 108 -9.56 -20.17 5.12
N THR A 109 -9.14 -19.99 3.86
CA THR A 109 -7.72 -19.76 3.53
C THR A 109 -7.37 -18.30 3.32
N GLY A 110 -8.36 -17.45 3.02
CA GLY A 110 -8.16 -16.07 2.58
C GLY A 110 -7.69 -15.95 1.13
N ALA A 111 -7.62 -17.04 0.37
CA ALA A 111 -7.32 -17.00 -1.05
C ALA A 111 -8.40 -16.22 -1.81
N TYR A 112 -8.03 -15.56 -2.89
CA TYR A 112 -8.96 -14.78 -3.69
C TYR A 112 -8.61 -14.83 -5.18
N ARG A 113 -9.63 -14.67 -6.02
CA ARG A 113 -9.49 -14.53 -7.47
C ARG A 113 -10.63 -13.69 -8.03
N CYS A 114 -10.28 -12.61 -8.71
CA CYS A 114 -11.21 -11.85 -9.52
C CYS A 114 -11.26 -12.43 -10.94
N HIS A 115 -12.45 -12.77 -11.41
CA HIS A 115 -12.63 -13.34 -12.76
C HIS A 115 -12.63 -12.28 -13.87
N ALA A 116 -12.81 -11.00 -13.51
CA ALA A 116 -12.71 -9.87 -14.42
C ALA A 116 -11.26 -9.36 -14.53
N CYS A 117 -10.74 -8.68 -13.50
CA CYS A 117 -9.41 -8.05 -13.54
C CYS A 117 -8.22 -8.99 -13.25
N GLN A 118 -8.45 -10.29 -13.04
CA GLN A 118 -7.42 -11.31 -12.75
C GLN A 118 -6.59 -11.07 -11.46
N ALA A 119 -6.95 -10.11 -10.61
CA ALA A 119 -6.36 -9.99 -9.29
C ALA A 119 -6.53 -11.29 -8.49
N ALA A 120 -5.45 -11.84 -7.95
CA ALA A 120 -5.46 -13.12 -7.25
C ALA A 120 -4.35 -13.20 -6.20
N GLY A 121 -4.57 -14.02 -5.18
CA GLY A 121 -3.61 -14.28 -4.12
C GLY A 121 -4.04 -15.43 -3.20
N GLY A 122 -3.11 -15.91 -2.39
CA GLY A 122 -3.28 -17.13 -1.59
C GLY A 122 -3.77 -16.94 -0.16
N ASP A 123 -3.82 -15.70 0.34
CA ASP A 123 -4.25 -15.38 1.71
C ASP A 123 -4.62 -13.88 1.85
N VAL A 124 -5.08 -13.53 3.05
CA VAL A 124 -5.44 -12.15 3.43
C VAL A 124 -4.26 -11.18 3.43
N LEU A 125 -3.02 -11.68 3.61
CA LEU A 125 -1.81 -10.85 3.53
C LEU A 125 -1.57 -10.42 2.08
N ALA A 126 -1.62 -11.36 1.13
CA ALA A 126 -1.52 -11.08 -0.29
C ALA A 126 -2.62 -10.11 -0.73
N PHE A 127 -3.85 -10.31 -0.24
CA PHE A 127 -4.98 -9.42 -0.49
C PHE A 127 -4.68 -8.00 -0.02
N HIS A 128 -4.30 -7.85 1.25
CA HIS A 128 -4.01 -6.56 1.86
C HIS A 128 -2.87 -5.84 1.14
N ARG A 129 -1.79 -6.56 0.80
CA ARG A 129 -0.67 -6.01 0.03
C ARG A 129 -1.09 -5.53 -1.35
N GLN A 130 -1.91 -6.30 -2.07
CA GLN A 130 -2.38 -5.88 -3.38
C GLN A 130 -3.30 -4.66 -3.30
N GLN A 131 -4.13 -4.59 -2.25
CA GLN A 131 -5.08 -3.50 -2.05
C GLN A 131 -4.39 -2.19 -1.67
N THR A 132 -3.36 -2.25 -0.82
CA THR A 132 -2.70 -1.06 -0.26
C THR A 132 -1.38 -0.69 -0.93
N GLY A 133 -0.77 -1.63 -1.67
CA GLY A 133 0.60 -1.49 -2.18
C GLY A 133 1.67 -1.65 -1.11
N ALA A 134 1.32 -2.08 0.11
CA ALA A 134 2.25 -2.21 1.22
C ALA A 134 3.35 -3.26 0.97
N SER A 135 4.52 -3.03 1.57
CA SER A 135 5.58 -4.03 1.65
C SER A 135 5.10 -5.25 2.47
N PHE A 136 5.82 -6.37 2.36
CA PHE A 136 5.46 -7.57 3.11
C PHE A 136 5.46 -7.34 4.63
N ILE A 137 6.50 -6.68 5.16
CA ILE A 137 6.64 -6.42 6.60
C ILE A 137 5.57 -5.43 7.07
N ASP A 138 5.32 -4.36 6.32
CA ASP A 138 4.33 -3.36 6.70
C ASP A 138 2.92 -3.96 6.71
N ALA A 139 2.59 -4.79 5.72
CA ALA A 139 1.33 -5.52 5.68
C ALA A 139 1.21 -6.53 6.84
N ALA A 140 2.28 -7.28 7.13
CA ALA A 140 2.29 -8.20 8.26
C ALA A 140 2.05 -7.48 9.60
N LYS A 141 2.70 -6.33 9.81
CA LYS A 141 2.49 -5.47 10.98
C LYS A 141 1.07 -4.93 11.03
N ALA A 142 0.55 -4.44 9.91
CA ALA A 142 -0.81 -3.91 9.82
C ALA A 142 -1.88 -4.96 10.14
N LEU A 143 -1.62 -6.23 9.81
CA LEU A 143 -2.50 -7.36 10.10
C LEU A 143 -2.23 -8.02 11.47
N GLY A 144 -1.32 -7.48 12.28
CA GLY A 144 -0.96 -8.06 13.58
C GLY A 144 -0.16 -9.37 13.50
N ALA A 145 0.33 -9.74 12.32
CA ALA A 145 1.06 -10.98 12.05
C ALA A 145 2.58 -10.83 12.14
N TRP A 146 3.07 -9.80 12.83
CA TRP A 146 4.49 -9.51 13.02
C TRP A 146 4.85 -9.51 14.49
N GLU A 147 5.62 -10.51 14.94
CA GLU A 147 6.07 -10.63 16.32
C GLU A 147 7.46 -10.02 16.47
N VAL A 148 7.63 -9.06 17.36
CA VAL A 148 8.93 -8.49 17.71
C VAL A 148 9.61 -9.43 18.70
N GLN A 149 10.83 -9.89 18.39
CA GLN A 149 11.59 -10.69 19.34
C GLN A 149 12.13 -9.76 20.43
N HIS A 150 11.59 -9.89 21.63
CA HIS A 150 12.20 -9.31 22.84
C HIS A 150 13.29 -10.29 23.28
N GLY A 151 14.55 -9.89 23.07
CA GLY A 151 15.72 -10.59 23.61
C GLY A 151 15.97 -10.27 25.08
#